data_AF-C8PTI8-F1
#
_entry.id   AF-C8PTI8-F1
#
_cell.length_a   1.000
_cell.length_b   1.000
_cell.length_c   1.000
_cell.angle_alpha   90.00
_cell.angle_beta   90.00
_cell.angle_gamma   90.00
#
_symmetry.space_group_name_H-M   'P 1'
#
loop_
_entity.id
_entity.type
_entity.pdbx_description
1 polymer ?
#
loop_
_entity_poly.entity_id
_entity_poly.type
_entity_poly.pdbx_seq_one_letter_code
_entity_poly.pdbx_strand_id
1 'polypeptide(L)'
;MTDSEWKAFSAFRTDFKAVCREWLKRCGYEYAAPDESLSAVQKSIAQGTLHLLQQAAAAENGTPAYPNETPIVYNHSLDAVQASDEIKLIIISDNPGKNEQLHKNQRYLVGQAGKVAESFFRRHPELNIDFRRDVIILNKTPVHTAKTKELTYLLKHGGGQFRNLFEETQNRLAAHTAALQRALKCPLWLVGYGELRKKSLFTAYADELRRQYGGQNDAPVYVFQHFSMNCFAIDFKKLSGEHKSTEENLRAIGLLHRKEILGW
;
A
#
# COMPACT_ATOMS: atom_id res chain seq x y z
N MET A 1 -1.31 17.92 13.59
CA MET A 1 -0.05 18.09 12.84
C MET A 1 0.43 19.52 13.00
N THR A 2 1.74 19.76 12.88
CA THR A 2 2.30 21.11 12.68
C THR A 2 1.94 21.66 11.30
N ASP A 3 2.04 22.98 11.10
CA ASP A 3 1.80 23.60 9.80
C ASP A 3 2.69 23.01 8.68
N SER A 4 3.95 22.71 9.00
CA SER A 4 4.88 22.08 8.06
C SER A 4 4.49 20.65 7.70
N GLU A 5 4.06 19.85 8.68
CA GLU A 5 3.59 18.48 8.46
C GLU A 5 2.31 18.48 7.62
N TRP A 6 1.36 19.35 7.96
CA TRP A 6 0.10 19.48 7.23
C TRP A 6 0.32 19.92 5.78
N LYS A 7 1.22 20.88 5.55
CA LYS A 7 1.60 21.33 4.21
C LYS A 7 2.21 20.18 3.39
N ALA A 8 3.12 19.41 3.98
CA ALA A 8 3.75 18.28 3.33
C ALA A 8 2.74 17.17 3.00
N PHE A 9 1.87 16.81 3.96
CA PHE A 9 0.79 15.85 3.75
C PHE A 9 -0.19 16.30 2.67
N SER A 10 -0.62 17.56 2.71
CA SER A 10 -1.56 18.12 1.72
C SER A 10 -0.98 18.11 0.30
N ALA A 11 0.32 18.43 0.17
CA ALA A 11 1.03 18.34 -1.09
C ALA A 11 1.12 16.89 -1.58
N PHE A 12 1.52 15.95 -0.72
CA PHE A 12 1.55 14.52 -1.03
C PHE A 12 0.18 14.00 -1.50
N ARG A 13 -0.89 14.31 -0.75
CA ARG A 13 -2.25 13.87 -1.06
C ARG A 13 -2.69 14.36 -2.44
N THR A 14 -2.48 15.64 -2.71
CA THR A 14 -2.88 16.29 -3.97
C THR A 14 -2.12 15.68 -5.16
N ASP A 15 -0.81 15.53 -5.02
CA ASP A 15 0.04 14.94 -6.05
C ASP A 15 -0.30 13.46 -6.28
N PHE A 16 -0.41 12.66 -5.22
CA PHE A 16 -0.74 11.24 -5.35
C PHE A 16 -2.10 11.03 -6.05
N LYS A 17 -3.12 11.84 -5.71
CA LYS A 17 -4.41 11.82 -6.41
C LYS A 17 -4.25 12.15 -7.89
N ALA A 18 -3.50 13.20 -8.21
CA ALA A 18 -3.26 13.61 -9.60
C ALA A 18 -2.55 12.51 -10.40
N VAL A 19 -1.53 11.88 -9.82
CA VAL A 19 -0.75 10.83 -10.49
C VAL A 19 -1.60 9.55 -10.69
N CYS A 20 -2.43 9.16 -9.72
CA CYS A 20 -3.37 8.05 -9.92
C CYS A 20 -4.36 8.32 -11.07
N ARG A 21 -4.86 9.55 -11.19
CA ARG A 21 -5.73 9.96 -12.30
C ARG A 21 -5.01 9.89 -13.65
N GLU A 22 -3.74 10.30 -13.68
CA GLU A 22 -2.93 10.21 -14.90
C GLU A 22 -2.66 8.75 -15.30
N TRP A 23 -2.35 7.88 -14.34
CA TRP A 23 -2.19 6.44 -14.62
C TRP A 23 -3.49 5.79 -15.13
N LEU A 24 -4.65 6.14 -14.55
CA LEU A 24 -5.95 5.72 -15.06
C LEU A 24 -6.15 6.18 -16.51
N LYS A 25 -5.91 7.46 -16.79
CA LYS A 25 -6.04 8.05 -18.13
C LYS A 25 -5.15 7.35 -19.15
N ARG A 26 -3.89 7.06 -18.79
CA ARG A 26 -2.95 6.30 -19.63
C ARG A 26 -3.42 4.87 -19.93
N CYS A 27 -4.22 4.29 -19.04
CA CYS A 27 -4.86 3.00 -19.25
C CYS A 27 -6.24 3.08 -19.93
N GLY A 28 -6.64 4.26 -20.42
CA GLY A 28 -7.91 4.47 -21.11
C GLY A 28 -9.10 4.61 -20.18
N TYR A 29 -8.90 5.07 -18.93
CA TYR A 29 -9.97 5.26 -17.95
C TYR A 29 -10.19 6.72 -17.60
N GLU A 30 -11.46 7.12 -17.55
CA GLU A 30 -11.89 8.31 -16.81
C GLU A 30 -11.87 8.01 -15.31
N TYR A 31 -11.39 8.97 -14.52
CA TYR A 31 -11.48 8.90 -13.07
C TYR A 31 -12.93 8.99 -12.60
N ALA A 32 -13.27 8.21 -11.57
CA ALA A 32 -14.54 8.27 -10.89
C ALA A 32 -14.33 8.24 -9.38
N ALA A 33 -14.80 9.28 -8.68
CA ALA A 33 -14.79 9.33 -7.23
C ALA A 33 -15.93 8.45 -6.63
N PRO A 34 -15.79 7.95 -5.39
CA PRO A 34 -16.75 7.02 -4.79
C PRO A 34 -18.20 7.51 -4.67
N ASP A 35 -18.42 8.82 -4.69
CA ASP A 35 -19.72 9.49 -4.61
C ASP A 35 -20.39 9.67 -5.98
N GLU A 36 -19.68 9.39 -7.07
CA GLU A 36 -20.23 9.41 -8.42
C GLU A 36 -21.07 8.15 -8.70
N SER A 37 -22.02 8.25 -9.64
CA SER A 37 -22.96 7.16 -9.96
C SER A 37 -22.33 6.00 -10.74
N LEU A 38 -21.22 6.25 -11.43
CA LEU A 38 -20.55 5.28 -12.30
C LEU A 38 -19.11 5.07 -11.88
N SER A 39 -18.65 3.82 -11.91
CA SER A 39 -17.24 3.46 -11.71
C SER A 39 -16.35 3.86 -12.88
N ALA A 40 -15.04 3.87 -12.66
CA ALA A 40 -14.05 4.15 -13.72
C ALA A 40 -14.20 3.21 -14.92
N VAL A 41 -14.48 1.92 -14.68
CA VAL A 41 -14.75 0.94 -15.74
C VAL A 41 -16.04 1.27 -16.49
N GLN A 42 -17.12 1.62 -15.79
CA GLN A 42 -18.40 1.96 -16.42
C GLN A 42 -18.36 3.25 -17.23
N LYS A 43 -17.58 4.26 -16.81
CA LYS A 43 -17.37 5.48 -17.59
C LYS A 43 -16.56 5.26 -18.87
N SER A 44 -15.75 4.21 -18.90
CA SER A 44 -14.70 4.02 -19.91
C SER A 44 -14.91 2.76 -20.76
N ILE A 45 -16.19 2.42 -21.00
CA ILE A 45 -16.58 1.24 -21.78
C ILE A 45 -15.87 1.26 -23.13
N ALA A 46 -15.30 0.11 -23.50
CA ALA A 46 -14.53 -0.11 -24.73
C ALA A 46 -13.23 0.70 -24.89
N GLN A 47 -12.82 1.51 -23.91
CA GLN A 47 -11.56 2.27 -23.96
C GLN A 47 -10.48 1.61 -23.10
N GLY A 48 -10.78 1.34 -21.83
CA GLY A 48 -9.81 0.77 -20.90
C GLY A 48 -9.83 -0.76 -20.87
N THR A 49 -8.66 -1.41 -20.98
CA THR A 49 -8.56 -2.88 -21.07
C THR A 49 -7.85 -3.54 -19.87
N LEU A 50 -7.26 -2.76 -18.96
CA LEU A 50 -6.55 -3.29 -17.78
C LEU A 50 -7.45 -4.18 -16.90
N HIS A 51 -8.72 -3.78 -16.74
CA HIS A 51 -9.71 -4.54 -15.96
C HIS A 51 -9.97 -5.95 -16.54
N LEU A 52 -9.94 -6.10 -17.87
CA LEU A 52 -10.07 -7.42 -18.52
C LEU A 52 -8.86 -8.29 -18.21
N LEU A 53 -7.68 -7.69 -18.17
CA LEU A 53 -6.44 -8.39 -17.83
C LEU A 53 -6.42 -8.81 -16.35
N GLN A 54 -6.95 -7.96 -15.45
CA GLN A 54 -7.15 -8.28 -14.04
C GLN A 54 -8.16 -9.42 -13.84
N GLN A 55 -9.24 -9.44 -14.61
CA GLN A 55 -10.22 -10.53 -14.62
C GLN A 55 -9.60 -11.84 -15.10
N ALA A 56 -8.82 -11.80 -16.20
CA ALA A 56 -8.11 -12.97 -16.71
C ALA A 56 -7.10 -13.52 -15.70
N ALA A 57 -6.34 -12.64 -15.03
CA ALA A 57 -5.42 -13.02 -13.96
C ALA A 57 -6.12 -13.71 -12.78
N ALA A 58 -7.29 -13.20 -12.38
CA ALA A 58 -8.11 -13.80 -11.33
C ALA A 58 -8.63 -15.18 -11.73
N ALA A 59 -9.13 -15.32 -12.96
CA ALA A 59 -9.65 -16.59 -13.50
C ALA A 59 -8.55 -17.67 -13.58
N GLU A 60 -7.38 -17.33 -14.14
CA GLU A 60 -6.21 -18.22 -14.19
C GLU A 60 -5.79 -18.70 -12.79
N ASN A 61 -5.95 -17.83 -11.80
CA ASN A 61 -5.60 -18.12 -10.41
C ASN A 61 -6.73 -18.79 -9.60
N GLY A 62 -7.82 -19.20 -10.25
CA GLY A 62 -8.97 -19.84 -9.59
C GLY A 62 -9.67 -18.94 -8.56
N THR A 63 -9.52 -17.63 -8.69
CA THR A 63 -10.23 -16.66 -7.85
C THR A 63 -11.68 -16.56 -8.37
N PRO A 64 -12.71 -16.71 -7.51
CA PRO A 64 -14.11 -16.56 -7.94
C PRO A 64 -14.36 -15.21 -8.59
N ALA A 65 -15.23 -15.17 -9.61
CA ALA A 65 -15.58 -13.95 -10.31
C ALA A 65 -16.06 -12.84 -9.34
N TYR A 66 -15.61 -11.62 -9.59
CA TYR A 66 -15.96 -10.42 -8.83
C TYR A 66 -15.95 -9.22 -9.78
N PRO A 67 -16.65 -8.12 -9.47
CA PRO A 67 -16.65 -6.94 -10.32
C PRO A 67 -15.29 -6.24 -10.27
N ASN A 68 -14.77 -5.83 -11.42
CA ASN A 68 -13.62 -4.92 -11.52
C ASN A 68 -14.17 -3.54 -11.88
N GLU A 69 -14.08 -2.60 -10.94
CA GLU A 69 -14.71 -1.28 -10.99
C GLU A 69 -13.65 -0.17 -11.04
N THR A 70 -12.54 -0.34 -10.31
CA THR A 70 -11.44 0.65 -10.20
C THR A 70 -10.07 -0.02 -10.40
N PRO A 71 -9.53 -0.08 -11.62
CA PRO A 71 -8.31 -0.84 -11.93
C PRO A 71 -7.03 -0.30 -11.27
N ILE A 72 -6.99 1.01 -11.04
CA ILE A 72 -5.93 1.73 -10.32
C ILE A 72 -6.61 2.58 -9.25
N VAL A 73 -6.30 2.31 -7.99
CA VAL A 73 -7.05 2.85 -6.86
C VAL A 73 -6.28 4.00 -6.24
N TYR A 74 -6.95 5.13 -6.02
CA TYR A 74 -6.46 6.18 -5.10
C TYR A 74 -7.09 5.95 -3.72
N ASN A 75 -6.33 6.15 -2.64
CA ASN A 75 -6.84 5.92 -1.28
C ASN A 75 -7.61 7.14 -0.75
N HIS A 76 -8.95 7.09 -0.82
CA HIS A 76 -9.80 8.17 -0.32
C HIS A 76 -9.80 8.34 1.20
N SER A 77 -9.19 7.43 1.98
CA SER A 77 -8.96 7.72 3.40
C SER A 77 -8.05 8.93 3.60
N LEU A 78 -7.18 9.24 2.62
CA LEU A 78 -6.32 10.44 2.67
C LEU A 78 -7.13 11.75 2.58
N ASP A 79 -8.29 11.72 1.93
CA ASP A 79 -9.15 12.90 1.79
C ASP A 79 -9.83 13.27 3.12
N ALA A 80 -9.94 12.32 4.05
CA ALA A 80 -10.57 12.53 5.37
C ALA A 80 -9.62 13.10 6.43
N VAL A 81 -8.30 13.07 6.20
CA VAL A 81 -7.30 13.58 7.15
C VAL A 81 -7.39 15.11 7.26
N GLN A 82 -7.35 15.61 8.49
CA GLN A 82 -7.45 17.02 8.86
C GLN A 82 -6.15 17.53 9.49
N ALA A 83 -5.94 18.85 9.49
CA ALA A 83 -4.75 19.48 10.08
C ALA A 83 -4.61 19.21 11.58
N SER A 84 -5.75 19.06 12.29
CA SER A 84 -5.81 18.73 13.71
C SER A 84 -5.44 17.29 14.03
N ASP A 85 -5.40 16.39 13.04
CA ASP A 85 -5.08 14.98 13.28
C ASP A 85 -3.61 14.79 13.66
N GLU A 86 -3.34 13.70 14.38
CA GLU A 86 -2.00 13.24 14.73
C GLU A 86 -1.70 11.94 13.97
N ILE A 87 -0.76 11.99 13.03
CA ILE A 87 -0.33 10.80 12.30
C ILE A 87 0.85 10.17 13.02
N LYS A 88 0.65 8.95 13.51
CA LYS A 88 1.62 8.19 14.31
C LYS A 88 2.33 7.11 13.52
N LEU A 89 1.82 6.74 12.35
CA LEU A 89 2.36 5.64 11.56
C LEU A 89 2.03 5.78 10.07
N ILE A 90 2.96 5.35 9.21
CA ILE A 90 2.67 5.04 7.80
C ILE A 90 2.77 3.53 7.60
N ILE A 91 1.74 2.91 7.03
CA ILE A 91 1.75 1.50 6.60
C ILE A 91 1.76 1.43 5.08
N ILE A 92 2.67 0.62 4.54
CA ILE A 92 2.76 0.30 3.11
C ILE A 92 2.40 -1.17 2.90
N SER A 93 1.24 -1.44 2.32
CA SER A 93 0.82 -2.79 1.92
C SER A 93 1.21 -3.11 0.47
N ASP A 94 0.89 -4.29 -0.07
CA ASP A 94 1.28 -4.70 -1.42
C ASP A 94 0.55 -3.89 -2.50
N ASN A 95 -0.74 -4.17 -2.67
CA ASN A 95 -1.57 -3.59 -3.71
C ASN A 95 -3.08 -3.69 -3.34
N PRO A 96 -3.97 -2.91 -3.98
CA PRO A 96 -5.39 -2.91 -3.61
C PRO A 96 -6.04 -4.26 -3.92
N GLY A 97 -6.76 -4.82 -2.94
CA GLY A 97 -7.53 -6.06 -3.07
C GLY A 97 -8.95 -5.86 -3.61
N LYS A 98 -9.75 -6.93 -3.57
CA LYS A 98 -11.13 -6.96 -4.11
C LYS A 98 -12.05 -5.93 -3.46
N ASN A 99 -11.91 -5.66 -2.16
CA ASN A 99 -12.77 -4.71 -1.46
C ASN A 99 -12.26 -3.29 -1.64
N GLU A 100 -10.95 -3.12 -1.71
CA GLU A 100 -10.28 -1.83 -1.84
C GLU A 100 -10.63 -1.15 -3.17
N GLN A 101 -10.75 -1.92 -4.26
CA GLN A 101 -11.05 -1.41 -5.60
C GLN A 101 -12.54 -1.14 -5.88
N LEU A 102 -13.45 -1.60 -5.02
CA LEU A 102 -14.87 -1.34 -5.21
C LEU A 102 -15.08 0.17 -5.29
N HIS A 103 -15.88 0.62 -6.25
CA HIS A 103 -16.14 2.02 -6.54
C HIS A 103 -16.58 2.78 -5.30
N LYS A 104 -17.49 2.20 -4.52
CA LYS A 104 -17.99 2.78 -3.26
C LYS A 104 -16.94 2.87 -2.15
N ASN A 105 -15.84 2.12 -2.24
CA ASN A 105 -14.83 2.04 -1.21
C ASN A 105 -13.63 2.92 -1.57
N GLN A 106 -12.87 2.54 -2.60
CA GLN A 106 -11.60 3.17 -3.00
C GLN A 106 -10.71 3.57 -1.81
N ARG A 107 -10.52 2.61 -0.89
CA ARG A 107 -9.76 2.78 0.36
C ARG A 107 -8.89 1.58 0.59
N TYR A 108 -7.71 1.79 1.17
CA TYR A 108 -6.75 0.71 1.40
C TYR A 108 -6.98 -0.02 2.72
N LEU A 109 -6.65 -1.31 2.74
CA LEU A 109 -6.82 -2.20 3.89
C LEU A 109 -8.25 -2.10 4.47
N VAL A 110 -9.27 -2.24 3.64
CA VAL A 110 -10.68 -2.32 4.06
C VAL A 110 -11.23 -3.74 3.93
N GLY A 111 -10.50 -4.64 3.27
CA GLY A 111 -10.76 -6.07 3.24
C GLY A 111 -10.27 -6.81 4.49
N GLN A 112 -10.15 -8.14 4.36
CA GLN A 112 -9.80 -9.02 5.48
C GLN A 112 -8.45 -8.69 6.12
N ALA A 113 -7.43 -8.38 5.32
CA ALA A 113 -6.12 -7.97 5.82
C ALA A 113 -6.21 -6.72 6.71
N GLY A 114 -7.05 -5.76 6.33
CA GLY A 114 -7.32 -4.56 7.13
C GLY A 114 -8.02 -4.85 8.45
N LYS A 115 -9.02 -5.74 8.45
CA LYS A 115 -9.68 -6.18 9.69
C LYS A 115 -8.70 -6.84 10.66
N VAL A 116 -7.76 -7.63 10.14
CA VAL A 116 -6.71 -8.27 10.95
C VAL A 116 -5.76 -7.22 11.53
N ALA A 117 -5.31 -6.26 10.71
CA ALA A 117 -4.45 -5.16 11.15
C ALA A 117 -5.15 -4.32 12.24
N GLU A 118 -6.39 -3.91 12.02
CA GLU A 118 -7.19 -3.14 12.97
C GLU A 118 -7.38 -3.89 14.30
N SER A 119 -7.65 -5.20 14.23
CA SER A 119 -7.74 -6.06 15.41
C SER A 119 -6.41 -6.24 16.15
N PHE A 120 -5.27 -6.10 15.47
CA PHE A 120 -3.96 -6.09 16.14
C PHE A 120 -3.80 -4.82 16.99
N PHE A 121 -4.00 -3.63 16.43
CA PHE A 121 -3.89 -2.38 17.18
C PHE A 121 -4.90 -2.30 18.34
N ARG A 122 -6.14 -2.75 18.13
CA ARG A 122 -7.16 -2.80 19.20
C ARG A 122 -6.78 -3.73 20.36
N ARG A 123 -6.02 -4.80 20.10
CA ARG A 123 -5.54 -5.73 21.14
C ARG A 123 -4.28 -5.24 21.84
N HIS A 124 -3.65 -4.19 21.32
CA HIS A 124 -2.43 -3.59 21.86
C HIS A 124 -2.65 -2.09 22.12
N PRO A 125 -3.58 -1.74 23.04
CA PRO A 125 -3.90 -0.34 23.35
C PRO A 125 -2.70 0.45 23.89
N GLU A 126 -1.68 -0.23 24.43
CA GLU A 126 -0.42 0.38 24.86
C GLU A 126 0.34 1.07 23.73
N LEU A 127 0.07 0.71 22.46
CA LEU A 127 0.63 1.42 21.30
C LEU A 127 0.00 2.81 21.13
N ASN A 128 -1.16 3.08 21.72
CA ASN A 128 -1.91 4.33 21.60
C ASN A 128 -2.07 4.79 20.13
N ILE A 129 -2.39 3.86 19.23
CA ILE A 129 -2.61 4.12 17.80
C ILE A 129 -4.01 3.65 17.43
N ASP A 130 -4.85 4.58 16.97
CA ASP A 130 -6.08 4.25 16.25
C ASP A 130 -5.73 3.93 14.79
N PHE A 131 -6.01 2.70 14.35
CA PHE A 131 -5.63 2.22 13.01
C PHE A 131 -6.25 3.00 11.85
N ARG A 132 -7.39 3.67 12.05
CA ARG A 132 -8.10 4.39 10.98
C ARG A 132 -7.85 5.89 11.03
N ARG A 133 -7.60 6.44 12.21
CA ARG A 133 -7.35 7.87 12.41
C ARG A 133 -5.86 8.22 12.40
N ASP A 134 -5.04 7.44 13.11
CA ASP A 134 -3.65 7.79 13.39
C ASP A 134 -2.67 7.21 12.36
N VAL A 135 -3.16 6.47 11.34
CA VAL A 135 -2.33 5.74 10.38
C VAL A 135 -2.62 6.16 8.95
N ILE A 136 -1.58 6.58 8.23
CA ILE A 136 -1.62 6.72 6.78
C ILE A 136 -1.35 5.36 6.14
N ILE A 137 -2.29 4.88 5.32
CA ILE A 137 -2.17 3.59 4.63
C ILE A 137 -1.92 3.84 3.14
N LEU A 138 -0.81 3.33 2.63
CA LEU A 138 -0.44 3.35 1.22
C LEU A 138 -0.13 1.92 0.75
N ASN A 139 0.09 1.76 -0.56
CA ASN A 139 0.48 0.49 -1.16
C ASN A 139 1.76 0.67 -1.97
N LYS A 140 2.51 -0.41 -2.21
CA LYS A 140 3.71 -0.39 -3.09
C LYS A 140 3.33 -0.04 -4.53
N THR A 141 2.09 -0.36 -4.92
CA THR A 141 1.50 -0.01 -6.21
C THR A 141 -0.01 0.24 -6.03
N PRO A 142 -0.63 1.17 -6.78
CA PRO A 142 -2.07 1.37 -6.77
C PRO A 142 -2.81 0.41 -7.71
N VAL A 143 -2.10 -0.46 -8.44
CA VAL A 143 -2.68 -1.40 -9.40
C VAL A 143 -3.41 -2.51 -8.67
N HIS A 144 -4.71 -2.65 -8.91
CA HIS A 144 -5.55 -3.64 -8.28
C HIS A 144 -5.28 -5.08 -8.79
N THR A 145 -5.28 -6.05 -7.88
CA THR A 145 -5.56 -7.48 -8.15
C THR A 145 -6.26 -8.11 -6.95
N ALA A 146 -6.86 -9.29 -7.09
CA ALA A 146 -7.47 -9.97 -5.93
C ALA A 146 -6.40 -10.55 -4.99
N LYS A 147 -5.26 -11.00 -5.54
CA LYS A 147 -4.09 -11.47 -4.80
C LYS A 147 -2.82 -10.88 -5.39
N THR A 148 -1.82 -10.55 -4.57
CA THR A 148 -0.53 -9.97 -5.01
C THR A 148 0.09 -10.74 -6.18
N LYS A 149 0.12 -12.08 -6.11
CA LYS A 149 0.71 -12.95 -7.14
C LYS A 149 0.08 -12.83 -8.54
N GLU A 150 -1.14 -12.31 -8.64
CA GLU A 150 -1.81 -12.08 -9.92
C GLU A 150 -1.16 -10.92 -10.71
N LEU A 151 -0.37 -10.05 -10.05
CA LEU A 151 0.45 -9.03 -10.72
C LEU A 151 1.48 -9.65 -11.68
N THR A 152 1.96 -10.87 -11.41
CA THR A 152 2.86 -11.59 -12.32
C THR A 152 2.18 -11.87 -13.67
N TYR A 153 0.88 -12.18 -13.66
CA TYR A 153 0.11 -12.38 -14.87
C TYR A 153 0.02 -11.08 -15.68
N LEU A 154 -0.31 -9.96 -15.01
CA LEU A 154 -0.37 -8.64 -15.64
C LEU A 154 0.98 -8.24 -16.25
N LEU A 155 2.11 -8.50 -15.57
CA LEU A 155 3.45 -8.23 -16.10
C LEU A 155 3.82 -9.10 -17.31
N LYS A 156 3.31 -10.33 -17.37
CA LYS A 156 3.53 -11.27 -18.48
C LYS A 156 2.71 -10.89 -19.71
N HIS A 157 1.47 -10.44 -19.51
CA HIS A 157 0.48 -10.29 -20.58
C HIS A 157 0.13 -8.84 -20.92
N GLY A 158 0.48 -7.86 -20.07
CA GLY A 158 0.19 -6.44 -20.27
C GLY A 158 1.16 -5.69 -21.19
N GLY A 159 2.18 -6.37 -21.72
CA GLY A 159 3.17 -5.80 -22.61
C GLY A 159 4.10 -4.75 -21.97
N GLY A 160 4.93 -4.11 -22.80
CA GLY A 160 5.93 -3.14 -22.33
C GLY A 160 5.33 -1.89 -21.68
N GLN A 161 4.18 -1.42 -22.19
CA GLN A 161 3.51 -0.24 -21.63
C GLN A 161 3.07 -0.46 -20.18
N PHE A 162 2.43 -1.60 -19.89
CA PHE A 162 2.03 -1.93 -18.52
C PHE A 162 3.25 -2.13 -17.60
N ARG A 163 4.28 -2.81 -18.08
CA ARG A 163 5.52 -3.02 -17.30
C ARG A 163 6.14 -1.70 -16.87
N ASN A 164 6.25 -0.74 -17.80
CA ASN A 164 6.79 0.59 -17.51
C ASN A 164 5.90 1.34 -16.51
N LEU A 165 4.57 1.28 -16.66
CA LEU A 165 3.63 1.89 -15.72
C LEU A 165 3.77 1.28 -14.32
N PHE A 166 3.85 -0.04 -14.21
CA PHE A 166 3.96 -0.76 -12.95
C PHE A 166 5.27 -0.48 -12.21
N GLU A 167 6.38 -0.33 -12.93
CA GLU A 167 7.66 0.07 -12.36
C GLU A 167 7.64 1.55 -11.94
N GLU A 168 7.06 2.42 -12.77
CA GLU A 168 6.90 3.84 -12.47
C GLU A 168 6.08 4.07 -11.19
N THR A 169 4.98 3.32 -10.99
CA THR A 169 4.15 3.47 -9.80
C THR A 169 4.94 3.17 -8.54
N GLN A 170 5.75 2.12 -8.56
CA GLN A 170 6.59 1.73 -7.44
C GLN A 170 7.66 2.77 -7.11
N ASN A 171 8.40 3.22 -8.13
CA ASN A 171 9.46 4.22 -7.94
C ASN A 171 8.90 5.54 -7.40
N ARG A 172 7.81 6.05 -7.98
CA ARG A 172 7.19 7.28 -7.49
C ARG A 172 6.67 7.13 -6.07
N LEU A 173 5.97 6.03 -5.77
CA LEU A 173 5.39 5.83 -4.44
C LEU A 173 6.44 5.63 -3.35
N ALA A 174 7.51 4.90 -3.61
CA ALA A 174 8.60 4.76 -2.64
C ALA A 174 9.27 6.11 -2.35
N ALA A 175 9.54 6.92 -3.38
CA ALA A 175 10.12 8.26 -3.22
C ALA A 175 9.20 9.21 -2.44
N HIS A 176 7.93 9.29 -2.82
CA HIS A 176 6.95 10.18 -2.17
C HIS A 176 6.64 9.73 -0.74
N THR A 177 6.56 8.42 -0.49
CA THR A 177 6.41 7.87 0.87
C THR A 177 7.60 8.27 1.73
N ALA A 178 8.83 8.16 1.23
CA ALA A 178 10.00 8.55 1.99
C ALA A 178 10.02 10.05 2.33
N ALA A 179 9.64 10.90 1.37
CA ALA A 179 9.50 12.33 1.59
C ALA A 179 8.43 12.64 2.64
N LEU A 180 7.26 12.00 2.55
CA LEU A 180 6.17 12.15 3.51
C LEU A 180 6.59 11.71 4.92
N GLN A 181 7.22 10.54 5.04
CA GLN A 181 7.69 10.00 6.31
C GLN A 181 8.68 10.97 6.98
N ARG A 182 9.66 11.52 6.24
CA ARG A 182 10.60 12.50 6.80
C ARG A 182 9.91 13.77 7.30
N ALA A 183 8.86 14.21 6.60
CA ALA A 183 8.08 15.37 7.00
C ALA A 183 7.24 15.10 8.25
N LEU A 184 6.59 13.93 8.34
CA LEU A 184 5.74 13.54 9.47
C LEU A 184 6.51 12.98 10.67
N LYS A 185 7.77 12.57 10.47
CA LYS A 185 8.67 12.02 11.49
C LYS A 185 8.12 10.80 12.24
N CYS A 186 7.17 10.09 11.64
CA CYS A 186 6.61 8.87 12.20
C CYS A 186 7.32 7.61 11.66
N PRO A 187 7.18 6.45 12.32
CA PRO A 187 7.57 5.16 11.77
C PRO A 187 6.91 4.83 10.42
N LEU A 188 7.60 4.02 9.62
CA LEU A 188 7.12 3.45 8.36
C LEU A 188 7.18 1.92 8.45
N TRP A 189 6.02 1.28 8.32
CA TRP A 189 5.89 -0.17 8.28
C TRP A 189 5.68 -0.66 6.85
N LEU A 190 6.65 -1.39 6.33
CA LEU A 190 6.56 -2.06 5.05
C LEU A 190 6.05 -3.49 5.26
N VAL A 191 4.78 -3.70 4.95
CA VAL A 191 4.05 -4.94 5.26
C VAL A 191 3.92 -5.78 3.99
N GLY A 192 4.21 -7.08 4.09
CA GLY A 192 4.23 -7.98 2.94
C GLY A 192 5.61 -8.03 2.28
N TYR A 193 6.55 -8.70 2.96
CA TYR A 193 7.94 -8.72 2.50
C TYR A 193 8.28 -9.78 1.45
N GLY A 194 7.37 -10.73 1.20
CA GLY A 194 7.64 -11.90 0.33
C GLY A 194 8.05 -11.50 -1.09
N GLU A 195 7.58 -10.35 -1.56
CA GLU A 195 7.80 -9.85 -2.92
C GLU A 195 8.79 -8.67 -3.00
N LEU A 196 9.50 -8.37 -1.90
CA LEU A 196 10.47 -7.25 -1.83
C LEU A 196 11.90 -7.64 -2.21
N ARG A 197 12.22 -8.94 -2.28
CA ARG A 197 13.57 -9.40 -2.63
C ARG A 197 13.89 -9.08 -4.10
N LYS A 198 15.17 -9.20 -4.47
CA LYS A 198 15.61 -9.00 -5.85
C LYS A 198 14.89 -9.96 -6.81
N LYS A 199 14.49 -9.45 -7.97
CA LYS A 199 13.77 -10.18 -9.03
C LYS A 199 12.34 -10.60 -8.66
N SER A 200 11.76 -10.01 -7.62
CA SER A 200 10.35 -10.18 -7.22
C SER A 200 9.49 -9.01 -7.69
N LEU A 201 8.17 -9.06 -7.45
CA LEU A 201 7.22 -8.05 -7.95
C LEU A 201 7.57 -6.62 -7.53
N PHE A 202 8.08 -6.44 -6.31
CA PHE A 202 8.32 -5.13 -5.72
C PHE A 202 9.81 -4.76 -5.61
N THR A 203 10.66 -5.31 -6.49
CA THR A 203 12.08 -4.96 -6.52
C THR A 203 12.29 -3.46 -6.77
N ALA A 204 11.54 -2.84 -7.69
CA ALA A 204 11.68 -1.41 -7.97
C ALA A 204 11.35 -0.55 -6.73
N TYR A 205 10.27 -0.90 -6.01
CA TYR A 205 9.93 -0.23 -4.75
C TYR A 205 11.05 -0.37 -3.71
N ALA A 206 11.58 -1.59 -3.54
CA ALA A 206 12.63 -1.89 -2.57
C ALA A 206 13.94 -1.13 -2.87
N ASP A 207 14.35 -1.10 -4.14
CA ASP A 207 15.56 -0.41 -4.60
C ASP A 207 15.43 1.11 -4.42
N GLU A 208 14.27 1.68 -4.76
CA GLU A 208 14.02 3.10 -4.54
C GLU A 208 13.97 3.44 -3.04
N LEU A 209 13.34 2.62 -2.20
CA LEU A 209 13.35 2.82 -0.75
C LEU A 209 14.77 2.75 -0.18
N ARG A 210 15.59 1.81 -0.66
CA ARG A 210 17.02 1.75 -0.34
C ARG A 210 17.77 2.98 -0.83
N ARG A 211 17.43 3.56 -1.97
CA ARG A 211 18.05 4.83 -2.41
C ARG A 211 17.71 5.99 -1.48
N GLN A 212 16.48 6.01 -0.94
CA GLN A 212 15.99 7.06 -0.05
C GLN A 212 16.55 6.99 1.38
N TYR A 213 16.79 5.78 1.89
CA TYR A 213 17.17 5.54 3.29
C TYR A 213 18.51 4.82 3.47
N GLY A 214 19.08 4.26 2.40
CA GLY A 214 20.28 3.44 2.47
C GLY A 214 21.44 4.17 3.12
N GLY A 215 22.13 3.46 4.02
CA GLY A 215 23.22 4.02 4.83
C GLY A 215 22.75 4.72 6.12
N GLN A 216 21.44 4.86 6.35
CA GLN A 216 20.87 5.40 7.60
C GLN A 216 20.45 4.25 8.51
N ASN A 217 21.31 3.86 9.44
CA ASN A 217 21.03 2.75 10.37
C ASN A 217 19.80 3.02 11.24
N ASP A 218 19.55 4.29 11.57
CA ASP A 218 18.47 4.80 12.41
C ASP A 218 17.19 5.13 11.64
N ALA A 219 17.14 4.89 10.32
CA ALA A 219 15.94 5.08 9.53
C ALA A 219 14.75 4.32 10.16
N PRO A 220 13.60 4.99 10.42
CA PRO A 220 12.47 4.42 11.12
C PRO A 220 11.59 3.57 10.18
N VAL A 221 12.25 2.75 9.36
CA VAL A 221 11.65 1.80 8.42
C VAL A 221 11.70 0.42 9.03
N TYR A 222 10.56 -0.25 9.09
CA TYR A 222 10.39 -1.56 9.73
C TYR A 222 9.66 -2.48 8.75
N VAL A 223 10.15 -3.72 8.58
CA VAL A 223 9.62 -4.66 7.59
C VAL A 223 8.88 -5.79 8.29
N PHE A 224 7.68 -6.15 7.82
CA PHE A 224 6.85 -7.16 8.47
C PHE A 224 6.17 -8.10 7.49
N GLN A 225 5.81 -9.28 7.99
CA GLN A 225 4.94 -10.24 7.30
C GLN A 225 3.59 -9.61 6.92
N HIS A 226 2.95 -10.17 5.89
CA HIS A 226 1.64 -9.69 5.44
C HIS A 226 0.54 -9.90 6.50
N PHE A 227 -0.47 -9.03 6.57
CA PHE A 227 -1.58 -9.18 7.54
C PHE A 227 -2.53 -10.34 7.22
N SER A 228 -2.71 -10.68 5.93
CA SER A 228 -3.52 -11.84 5.50
C SER A 228 -3.08 -13.13 6.17
N MET A 229 -4.04 -14.05 6.38
CA MET A 229 -3.81 -15.35 7.00
C MET A 229 -3.15 -15.29 8.39
N ASN A 230 -3.26 -14.14 9.07
CA ASN A 230 -2.62 -13.86 10.36
C ASN A 230 -1.08 -13.97 10.34
N CYS A 231 -0.42 -13.96 9.18
CA CYS A 231 1.03 -14.15 9.09
C CYS A 231 1.80 -13.14 9.95
N PHE A 232 1.41 -11.86 9.91
CA PHE A 232 1.94 -10.83 10.81
C PHE A 232 1.84 -11.19 12.29
N ALA A 233 0.66 -11.59 12.77
CA ALA A 233 0.43 -11.87 14.18
C ALA A 233 1.13 -13.15 14.65
N ILE A 234 1.21 -14.16 13.78
CA ILE A 234 1.93 -15.41 14.04
C ILE A 234 3.43 -15.12 14.17
N ASP A 235 3.99 -14.34 13.25
CA ASP A 235 5.40 -13.96 13.25
C ASP A 235 5.75 -13.09 14.46
N PHE A 236 4.90 -12.09 14.75
CA PHE A 236 5.02 -11.26 15.95
C PHE A 236 5.04 -12.10 17.22
N LYS A 237 4.08 -13.03 17.40
CA LYS A 237 4.04 -13.91 18.58
C LYS A 237 5.26 -14.81 18.67
N LYS A 238 5.76 -15.33 17.54
CA LYS A 238 6.91 -16.24 17.50
C LYS A 238 8.21 -15.55 17.91
N LEU A 239 8.38 -14.29 17.51
CA LEU A 239 9.65 -13.56 17.68
C LEU A 239 9.65 -12.59 18.87
N SER A 240 8.50 -12.36 19.51
CA SER A 240 8.41 -11.46 20.67
C SER A 240 9.12 -12.05 21.89
N GLY A 241 9.89 -11.22 22.58
CA GLY A 241 10.43 -11.54 23.90
C GLY A 241 9.46 -11.16 25.01
N GLU A 242 9.30 -12.02 26.01
CA GLU A 242 8.35 -11.84 27.12
C GLU A 242 8.67 -10.62 28.01
N HIS A 243 9.92 -10.18 28.05
CA HIS A 243 10.37 -9.04 28.86
C HIS A 243 10.46 -7.72 28.10
N LYS A 244 9.99 -7.69 26.85
CA LYS A 244 9.98 -6.48 26.01
C LYS A 244 8.56 -5.98 25.86
N SER A 245 8.40 -4.66 25.81
CA SER A 245 7.14 -4.05 25.41
C SER A 245 6.77 -4.42 23.96
N THR A 246 5.50 -4.25 23.61
CA THR A 246 5.01 -4.46 22.23
C THR A 246 5.77 -3.59 21.24
N GLU A 247 6.04 -2.33 21.57
CA GLU A 247 6.81 -1.40 20.72
C GLU A 247 8.24 -1.88 20.50
N GLU A 248 8.94 -2.31 21.57
CA GLU A 248 10.30 -2.84 21.47
C GLU A 248 10.37 -4.11 20.63
N ASN A 249 9.38 -5.00 20.77
CA ASN A 249 9.26 -6.21 19.96
C ASN A 249 9.02 -5.87 18.48
N LEU A 250 8.07 -4.97 18.18
CA LEU A 250 7.82 -4.51 16.82
C LEU A 250 9.06 -3.90 16.18
N ARG A 251 9.78 -3.05 16.92
CA ARG A 251 11.03 -2.44 16.46
C ARG A 251 12.09 -3.50 16.15
N ALA A 252 12.31 -4.45 17.06
CA ALA A 252 13.33 -5.48 16.90
C ALA A 252 13.03 -6.41 15.71
N ILE A 253 11.78 -6.88 15.60
CA ILE A 253 11.33 -7.75 14.51
C ILE A 253 11.38 -7.01 13.18
N GLY A 254 10.91 -5.76 13.15
CA GLY A 254 10.92 -4.91 11.97
C GLY A 254 12.32 -4.68 11.41
N LEU A 255 13.31 -4.43 12.29
CA LEU A 255 14.71 -4.25 11.90
C LEU A 255 15.37 -5.56 11.46
N LEU A 256 15.05 -6.68 12.13
CA LEU A 256 15.52 -8.01 11.74
C LEU A 256 15.14 -8.31 10.28
N HIS A 257 13.86 -8.16 9.96
CA HIS A 257 13.36 -8.39 8.61
C HIS A 257 13.85 -7.33 7.62
N ARG A 258 14.02 -6.07 8.03
CA ARG A 258 14.60 -5.03 7.16
C ARG A 258 15.98 -5.45 6.67
N LYS A 259 16.84 -5.88 7.59
CA LYS A 259 18.18 -6.36 7.27
C LYS A 259 18.14 -7.61 6.40
N GLU A 260 17.26 -8.57 6.71
CA GLU A 260 17.17 -9.84 5.97
C GLU A 260 16.65 -9.65 4.53
N ILE A 261 15.67 -8.77 4.35
CA ILE A 261 14.93 -8.62 3.08
C ILE A 261 15.55 -7.54 2.20
N LEU A 262 15.88 -6.37 2.78
CA LEU A 262 16.36 -5.20 2.06
C LEU A 262 17.89 -5.03 2.12
N GLY A 263 18.55 -5.71 3.07
CA GLY A 263 20.02 -5.70 3.19
C GLY A 263 20.61 -4.47 3.88
N TRP A 264 19.80 -3.68 4.61
CA TRP A 264 20.22 -2.51 5.37
C TRP A 264 19.32 -2.27 6.60
#